data_AF-A0A2C6DKQ5-F1
#
_entry.id   AF-A0A2C6DKQ5-F1
#
_cell.length_a   1.000
_cell.length_b   1.000
_cell.length_c   1.000
_cell.angle_alpha   90.00
_cell.angle_beta   90.00
_cell.angle_gamma   90.00
#
_symmetry.space_group_name_H-M   'P 1'
#
loop_
_entity.id
_entity.type
_entity.pdbx_description
1 polymer ?
#
loop_
_entity_poly.entity_id
_entity_poly.type
_entity_poly.pdbx_seq_one_letter_code
_entity_poly.pdbx_strand_id
1 'polypeptide(L)'
;MLSRILNKIFGRSNRSNEGSAAPVSRNELGLKHIGEPTTAFLRTVTDTMAEKCGPDFRSDAVLYYAERVFCKWIPTLIDDAYTDEQLAELTPEKLRSVYLALLWDMLRHNRTELWSSPDTAQWVDALCAEIALRSDTQYPDIFSDNHVFDIYNIDNDRWADELGKYIGVPGVKLFACHSALVAGVVEKVESTQ
;
A
#
# COMPACT_ATOMS: atom_id res chain seq x y z
N MET A 1 11.98 -12.09 -8.31
CA MET A 1 10.64 -12.59 -8.65
C MET A 1 9.68 -11.46 -9.06
N LEU A 2 9.69 -10.31 -8.39
CA LEU A 2 8.88 -9.10 -8.71
C LEU A 2 8.81 -8.73 -10.20
N SER A 3 9.94 -8.78 -10.90
CA SER A 3 10.03 -8.39 -12.32
C SER A 3 9.18 -9.25 -13.29
N ARG A 4 8.90 -10.53 -12.95
CA ARG A 4 8.03 -11.40 -13.79
C ARG A 4 6.55 -11.16 -13.56
N ILE A 5 6.16 -10.68 -12.38
CA ILE A 5 4.76 -10.38 -12.04
C ILE A 5 4.35 -9.05 -12.67
N LEU A 6 5.25 -8.05 -12.63
CA LEU A 6 5.02 -6.72 -13.21
C LEU A 6 4.80 -6.74 -14.74
N ASN A 7 5.60 -7.52 -15.47
CA ASN A 7 5.43 -7.67 -16.93
C ASN A 7 4.09 -8.32 -17.31
N LYS A 8 3.48 -9.12 -16.44
CA LYS A 8 2.21 -9.79 -16.70
C LYS A 8 1.00 -8.91 -16.41
N ILE A 9 1.17 -7.89 -15.56
CA ILE A 9 0.13 -6.95 -15.16
C ILE A 9 0.12 -5.72 -16.09
N PHE A 10 1.29 -5.27 -16.58
CA PHE A 10 1.40 -3.98 -17.28
C PHE A 10 1.95 -4.04 -18.72
N GLY A 11 2.22 -5.22 -19.28
CA GLY A 11 2.98 -5.37 -20.53
C GLY A 11 2.19 -5.82 -21.76
N ARG A 12 1.72 -4.87 -22.59
CA ARG A 12 1.64 -5.06 -24.05
C ARG A 12 1.80 -3.72 -24.76
N SER A 13 3.04 -3.41 -25.18
CA SER A 13 3.35 -2.23 -26.00
C SER A 13 3.10 -2.56 -27.48
N ASN A 14 2.14 -1.87 -28.10
CA ASN A 14 2.05 -1.78 -29.55
C ASN A 14 2.62 -0.42 -29.97
N ARG A 15 3.74 -0.45 -30.71
CA ARG A 15 4.29 0.72 -31.39
C ARG A 15 3.62 0.89 -32.75
N SER A 16 3.09 2.09 -33.01
CA SER A 16 3.09 2.70 -34.35
C SER A 16 2.77 4.21 -34.31
N ASN A 17 3.77 4.99 -34.71
CA ASN A 17 3.80 6.15 -35.61
C ASN A 17 2.88 7.40 -35.44
N GLU A 18 3.59 8.55 -35.26
CA GLU A 18 3.45 9.90 -35.87
C GLU A 18 2.15 10.71 -35.80
N GLY A 19 2.27 11.97 -35.33
CA GLY A 19 1.68 13.12 -36.02
C GLY A 19 0.53 13.89 -35.35
N SER A 20 0.15 13.52 -34.14
CA SER A 20 -0.75 14.24 -33.23
C SER A 20 -0.28 13.85 -31.83
N ALA A 21 -0.34 14.72 -30.82
CA ALA A 21 -0.19 14.24 -29.45
C ALA A 21 -1.37 13.29 -29.21
N ALA A 22 -1.15 12.00 -29.48
CA ALA A 22 -2.15 10.98 -29.27
C ALA A 22 -2.56 11.08 -27.80
N PRO A 23 -3.87 11.05 -27.49
CA PRO A 23 -4.30 11.05 -26.11
C PRO A 23 -3.57 9.93 -25.38
N VAL A 24 -2.90 10.29 -24.27
CA VAL A 24 -2.14 9.33 -23.44
C VAL A 24 -3.08 8.19 -23.09
N SER A 25 -2.65 6.96 -23.34
CA SER A 25 -3.52 5.82 -23.09
C SER A 25 -3.72 5.60 -21.59
N ARG A 26 -4.90 5.09 -21.20
CA ARG A 26 -5.18 4.75 -19.79
C ARG A 26 -4.12 3.84 -19.18
N ASN A 27 -3.56 2.91 -19.95
CA ASN A 27 -2.48 2.03 -19.49
C ASN A 27 -1.18 2.80 -19.16
N GLU A 28 -0.84 3.80 -19.97
CA GLU A 28 0.31 4.67 -19.70
C GLU A 28 0.07 5.55 -18.47
N LEU A 29 -1.16 6.07 -18.31
CA LEU A 29 -1.55 6.80 -17.10
C LEU A 29 -1.46 5.90 -15.86
N GLY A 30 -2.02 4.69 -15.92
CA GLY A 30 -1.98 3.73 -14.81
C GLY A 30 -0.54 3.33 -14.44
N LEU A 31 0.32 3.09 -15.44
CA LEU A 31 1.73 2.79 -15.18
C LEU A 31 2.43 3.97 -14.48
N LYS A 32 2.27 5.19 -15.01
CA LYS A 32 2.93 6.39 -14.50
C LYS A 32 2.43 6.83 -13.12
N HIS A 33 1.12 6.79 -12.90
CA HIS A 33 0.49 7.35 -11.70
C HIS A 33 0.24 6.32 -10.60
N ILE A 34 0.24 5.02 -10.92
CA ILE A 34 0.05 3.93 -9.96
C ILE A 34 1.24 2.98 -9.94
N GLY A 35 1.60 2.39 -11.08
CA GLY A 35 2.58 1.31 -11.16
C GLY A 35 4.00 1.70 -10.70
N GLU A 36 4.54 2.80 -11.24
CA GLU A 36 5.85 3.33 -10.89
C GLU A 36 5.92 3.79 -9.43
N PRO A 37 5.00 4.63 -8.91
CA PRO A 37 4.98 5.01 -7.49
C PRO A 37 4.85 3.82 -6.54
N THR A 38 4.01 2.83 -6.88
CA THR A 38 3.83 1.61 -6.08
C THR A 38 5.13 0.80 -6.01
N THR A 39 5.80 0.64 -7.14
CA THR A 39 7.08 -0.09 -7.20
C THR A 39 8.16 0.61 -6.39
N ALA A 40 8.24 1.94 -6.51
CA ALA A 40 9.18 2.74 -5.73
C ALA A 40 8.93 2.61 -4.22
N PHE A 41 7.67 2.73 -3.79
CA PHE A 41 7.29 2.58 -2.38
C PHE A 41 7.60 1.19 -1.83
N LEU A 42 7.24 0.12 -2.56
CA LEU A 42 7.54 -1.25 -2.16
C LEU A 42 9.03 -1.53 -2.02
N ARG A 43 9.84 -0.94 -2.91
CA ARG A 43 11.30 -1.02 -2.79
C ARG A 43 11.76 -0.36 -1.50
N THR A 44 11.28 0.86 -1.20
CA THR A 44 11.59 1.55 0.06
C THR A 44 11.19 0.72 1.28
N VAL A 45 9.99 0.13 1.30
CA VAL A 45 9.53 -0.75 2.38
C VAL A 45 10.48 -1.94 2.54
N THR A 46 10.78 -2.63 1.44
CA THR A 46 11.63 -3.84 1.45
C THR A 46 13.05 -3.51 1.93
N ASP A 47 13.66 -2.46 1.39
CA ASP A 47 15.02 -2.04 1.75
C ASP A 47 15.10 -1.59 3.21
N THR A 48 14.07 -0.87 3.69
CA THR A 48 14.03 -0.40 5.09
C THR A 48 13.87 -1.56 6.07
N MET A 49 13.01 -2.53 5.77
CA MET A 49 12.89 -3.74 6.60
C MET A 49 14.19 -4.54 6.60
N ALA A 50 14.84 -4.70 5.45
CA ALA A 50 16.11 -5.43 5.36
C ALA A 50 17.24 -4.78 6.18
N GLU A 51 17.23 -3.44 6.30
CA GLU A 51 18.22 -2.71 7.09
C GLU A 51 17.90 -2.66 8.59
N LYS A 52 16.62 -2.44 8.94
CA LYS A 52 16.21 -2.13 10.32
C LYS A 52 15.72 -3.34 11.10
N CYS A 53 15.24 -4.37 10.41
CA CYS A 53 14.68 -5.54 11.06
C CYS A 53 15.70 -6.68 11.14
N GLY A 54 15.71 -7.40 12.25
CA GLY A 54 16.56 -8.56 12.46
C GLY A 54 16.08 -9.82 11.74
N PRO A 55 16.83 -10.93 11.82
CA PRO A 55 16.47 -12.20 11.16
C PRO A 55 15.16 -12.81 11.68
N ASP A 56 14.74 -12.45 12.90
CA ASP A 56 13.50 -12.93 13.51
C ASP A 56 12.25 -12.19 13.02
N PHE A 57 12.41 -11.15 12.21
CA PHE A 57 11.30 -10.39 11.65
C PHE A 57 10.66 -11.11 10.45
N ARG A 58 9.34 -11.27 10.49
CA ARG A 58 8.53 -11.95 9.47
C ARG A 58 8.26 -11.06 8.26
N SER A 59 9.33 -10.65 7.59
CA SER A 59 9.28 -9.80 6.39
C SER A 59 8.44 -10.41 5.26
N ASP A 60 8.39 -11.73 5.15
CA ASP A 60 7.59 -12.44 4.15
C ASP A 60 6.08 -12.23 4.35
N ALA A 61 5.62 -12.14 5.60
CA ALA A 61 4.22 -11.86 5.92
C ALA A 61 3.85 -10.40 5.60
N VAL A 62 4.76 -9.46 5.86
CA VAL A 62 4.58 -8.05 5.45
C VAL A 62 4.52 -7.93 3.92
N LEU A 63 5.40 -8.62 3.20
CA LEU A 63 5.41 -8.62 1.74
C LEU A 63 4.16 -9.29 1.17
N TYR A 64 3.68 -10.38 1.77
CA TYR A 64 2.41 -11.04 1.42
C TYR A 64 1.23 -10.06 1.43
N TYR A 65 1.17 -9.22 2.46
CA TYR A 65 0.17 -8.17 2.61
C TYR A 65 0.38 -7.07 1.55
N ALA A 66 1.59 -6.53 1.46
CA ALA A 66 1.91 -5.40 0.59
C ALA A 66 1.69 -5.73 -0.89
N GLU A 67 2.04 -6.94 -1.34
CA GLU A 67 1.79 -7.38 -2.72
C GLU A 67 0.28 -7.42 -3.06
N ARG A 68 -0.58 -7.85 -2.13
CA ARG A 68 -2.02 -7.94 -2.40
C ARG A 68 -2.71 -6.59 -2.27
N VAL A 69 -2.37 -5.79 -1.27
CA VAL A 69 -2.98 -4.47 -1.09
C VAL A 69 -2.45 -3.49 -2.14
N PHE A 70 -1.12 -3.34 -2.25
CA PHE A 70 -0.51 -2.29 -3.06
C PHE A 70 -0.39 -2.65 -4.53
N CYS A 71 -0.13 -3.91 -4.89
CA CYS A 71 0.00 -4.28 -6.32
C CYS A 71 -1.28 -4.77 -6.97
N LYS A 72 -2.33 -5.10 -6.19
CA LYS A 72 -3.57 -5.65 -6.74
C LYS A 72 -4.77 -4.80 -6.35
N TRP A 73 -5.14 -4.75 -5.08
CA TRP A 73 -6.44 -4.21 -4.71
C TRP A 73 -6.55 -2.71 -4.84
N ILE A 74 -5.60 -1.93 -4.32
CA ILE A 74 -5.67 -0.47 -4.47
C ILE A 74 -5.60 -0.06 -5.95
N PRO A 75 -4.69 -0.60 -6.78
CA PRO A 75 -4.72 -0.34 -8.21
C PRO A 75 -6.06 -0.68 -8.87
N THR A 76 -6.67 -1.82 -8.54
CA THR A 76 -8.01 -2.17 -9.06
C THR A 76 -9.10 -1.21 -8.58
N LEU A 77 -9.08 -0.79 -7.31
CA LEU A 77 -10.06 0.16 -6.79
C LEU A 77 -9.95 1.54 -7.45
N ILE A 78 -8.72 1.99 -7.72
CA ILE A 78 -8.48 3.24 -8.44
C ILE A 78 -8.93 3.08 -9.90
N ASP A 79 -8.55 1.99 -10.57
CA ASP A 79 -8.94 1.74 -11.96
C ASP A 79 -10.47 1.64 -12.14
N ASP A 80 -11.19 1.07 -11.17
CA ASP A 80 -12.65 1.00 -11.21
C ASP A 80 -13.33 2.36 -10.94
N ALA A 81 -12.69 3.24 -10.15
CA ALA A 81 -13.32 4.47 -9.66
C ALA A 81 -12.93 5.74 -10.45
N TYR A 82 -11.75 5.76 -11.06
CA TYR A 82 -11.17 6.97 -11.66
C TYR A 82 -11.45 7.08 -13.16
N THR A 83 -11.85 8.28 -13.60
CA THR A 83 -11.72 8.69 -15.01
C THR A 83 -10.26 8.89 -15.39
N ASP A 84 -9.94 9.01 -16.68
CA ASP A 84 -8.57 9.26 -17.14
C ASP A 84 -8.03 10.61 -16.64
N GLU A 85 -8.88 11.63 -16.52
CA GLU A 85 -8.52 12.94 -15.96
C GLU A 85 -8.18 12.83 -14.48
N GLN A 86 -9.02 12.15 -13.69
CA GLN A 86 -8.74 11.92 -12.27
C GLN A 86 -7.46 11.12 -12.08
N LEU A 87 -7.19 10.15 -12.97
CA LEU A 87 -5.99 9.32 -12.90
C LEU A 87 -4.73 10.14 -13.22
N ALA A 88 -4.82 11.06 -14.18
CA ALA A 88 -3.73 11.99 -14.50
C ALA A 88 -3.44 12.98 -13.35
N GLU A 89 -4.45 13.29 -12.53
CA GLU A 89 -4.31 14.16 -11.35
C GLU A 89 -3.86 13.41 -10.08
N LEU A 90 -3.87 12.08 -10.09
CA LEU A 90 -3.40 11.29 -8.95
C LEU A 90 -1.90 11.52 -8.73
N THR A 91 -1.56 12.14 -7.61
CA THR A 91 -0.17 12.39 -7.25
C THR A 91 0.46 11.15 -6.62
N PRO A 92 1.75 10.87 -6.90
CA PRO A 92 2.49 9.78 -6.25
C PRO A 92 2.46 9.85 -4.72
N GLU A 93 2.57 11.06 -4.15
CA GLU A 93 2.55 11.30 -2.70
C GLU A 93 1.24 10.83 -2.07
N LYS A 94 0.10 11.15 -2.70
CA LYS A 94 -1.23 10.76 -2.23
C LYS A 94 -1.36 9.23 -2.14
N LEU A 95 -0.90 8.53 -3.17
CA LEU A 95 -0.90 7.07 -3.19
C LEU A 95 0.01 6.48 -2.10
N ARG A 96 1.23 7.00 -1.96
CA ARG A 96 2.18 6.54 -0.94
C ARG A 96 1.68 6.81 0.48
N SER A 97 1.00 7.93 0.71
CA SER A 97 0.45 8.30 2.02
C SER A 97 -0.63 7.30 2.45
N VAL A 98 -1.46 6.84 1.51
CA VAL A 98 -2.43 5.75 1.76
C VAL A 98 -1.72 4.43 2.02
N TYR A 99 -0.71 4.06 1.24
CA TYR A 99 0.06 2.84 1.47
C TYR A 99 0.74 2.83 2.83
N LEU A 100 1.35 3.95 3.23
CA LEU A 100 1.98 4.11 4.54
C LEU A 100 0.97 3.95 5.67
N ALA A 101 -0.20 4.57 5.57
CA ALA A 101 -1.26 4.48 6.57
C ALA A 101 -1.74 3.03 6.77
N LEU A 102 -2.01 2.32 5.67
CA LEU A 102 -2.45 0.92 5.70
C LEU A 102 -1.34 -0.04 6.16
N LEU A 103 -0.08 0.24 5.79
CA LEU A 103 1.07 -0.53 6.26
C LEU A 103 1.23 -0.37 7.78
N TRP A 104 1.20 0.86 8.27
CA TRP A 104 1.32 1.19 9.69
C TRP A 104 0.24 0.48 10.50
N ASP A 105 -1.00 0.49 10.00
CA ASP A 105 -2.07 -0.23 10.68
C ASP A 105 -1.85 -1.74 10.76
N MET A 106 -1.52 -2.37 9.62
CA MET A 106 -1.25 -3.81 9.57
C MET A 106 -0.12 -4.21 10.52
N LEU A 107 0.95 -3.42 10.57
CA LEU A 107 2.09 -3.67 11.44
C LEU A 107 1.72 -3.55 12.92
N ARG A 108 0.90 -2.55 13.30
CA ARG A 108 0.45 -2.37 14.70
C ARG A 108 -0.42 -3.54 15.17
N HIS A 109 -1.31 -4.02 14.31
CA HIS A 109 -2.21 -5.13 14.62
C HIS A 109 -1.49 -6.48 14.74
N ASN A 110 -0.45 -6.71 13.94
CA ASN A 110 0.28 -7.99 13.89
C ASN A 110 1.65 -7.90 14.56
N ARG A 111 1.88 -6.92 15.44
CA ARG A 111 3.22 -6.60 15.91
C ARG A 111 3.91 -7.77 16.63
N THR A 112 3.14 -8.55 17.38
CA THR A 112 3.63 -9.68 18.20
C THR A 112 3.93 -10.91 17.36
N GLU A 113 3.20 -11.08 16.28
CA GLU A 113 3.28 -12.18 15.32
C GLU A 113 4.41 -11.93 14.32
N LEU A 114 4.62 -10.66 13.95
CA LEU A 114 5.65 -10.24 13.00
C LEU A 114 7.04 -10.19 13.60
N TRP A 115 7.16 -9.87 14.89
CA TRP A 115 8.46 -9.78 15.53
C TRP A 115 8.39 -10.05 17.02
N SER A 116 9.04 -11.12 17.48
CA SER A 116 9.20 -11.44 18.90
C SER A 116 10.29 -10.59 19.59
N SER A 117 10.48 -9.34 19.14
CA SER A 117 11.51 -8.45 19.67
C SER A 117 11.27 -8.13 21.15
N PRO A 118 12.33 -8.05 21.99
CA PRO A 118 12.20 -7.62 23.38
C PRO A 118 11.85 -6.13 23.51
N ASP A 119 11.94 -5.37 22.42
CA ASP A 119 11.63 -3.94 22.42
C ASP A 119 10.13 -3.70 22.19
N THR A 120 9.58 -2.85 23.05
CA THR A 120 8.15 -2.54 23.18
C THR A 120 7.52 -2.07 21.86
N ALA A 121 6.19 -1.95 21.81
CA ALA A 121 5.37 -1.61 20.64
C ALA A 121 5.83 -0.41 19.75
N GLN A 122 6.82 0.37 20.18
CA GLN A 122 7.41 1.52 19.51
C GLN A 122 8.17 1.17 18.21
N TRP A 123 8.58 -0.09 17.98
CA TRP A 123 9.32 -0.44 16.76
C TRP A 123 8.51 -0.17 15.49
N VAL A 124 7.19 -0.33 15.54
CA VAL A 124 6.30 -0.10 14.40
C VAL A 124 6.35 1.37 13.99
N ASP A 125 6.22 2.27 14.96
CA ASP A 125 6.23 3.71 14.71
C ASP A 125 7.61 4.16 14.18
N ALA A 126 8.69 3.64 14.75
CA ALA A 126 10.05 3.92 14.28
C ALA A 126 10.29 3.43 12.84
N LEU A 127 9.82 2.22 12.51
CA LEU A 127 9.94 1.67 11.16
C LEU A 127 9.14 2.49 10.15
N CYS A 128 7.89 2.83 10.47
CA CYS A 128 7.05 3.61 9.56
C CYS A 128 7.52 5.05 9.41
N ALA A 129 8.08 5.67 10.45
CA ALA A 129 8.72 6.99 10.34
C ALA A 129 9.93 6.97 9.39
N GLU A 130 10.76 5.92 9.44
CA GLU A 130 11.88 5.76 8.52
C GLU A 130 11.40 5.54 7.07
N ILE A 131 10.36 4.72 6.86
CA ILE A 131 9.75 4.53 5.53
C ILE A 131 9.19 5.85 5.01
N ALA A 132 8.47 6.60 5.85
CA ALA A 132 7.92 7.91 5.49
C ALA A 132 9.02 8.87 5.01
N LEU A 133 10.11 8.99 5.79
CA LEU A 133 11.27 9.81 5.45
C LEU A 133 11.91 9.38 4.12
N ARG A 134 12.18 8.08 3.94
CA ARG A 134 12.83 7.56 2.73
C ARG A 134 11.97 7.59 1.48
N SER A 135 10.66 7.58 1.64
CA SER A 135 9.71 7.63 0.54
C SER A 135 9.19 9.04 0.25
N ASP A 136 9.73 10.07 0.92
CA ASP A 136 9.28 11.46 0.82
C ASP A 136 7.74 11.52 0.90
N THR A 137 7.23 10.97 2.00
CA THR A 137 5.80 10.75 2.24
C THR A 137 5.47 11.15 3.66
N GLN A 138 4.27 11.69 3.85
CA GLN A 138 3.73 12.00 5.16
C GLN A 138 2.49 11.14 5.42
N TYR A 139 2.15 10.97 6.70
CA TYR A 139 0.83 10.42 7.01
C TYR A 139 -0.24 11.41 6.52
N PRO A 140 -1.33 10.93 5.93
CA PRO A 140 -2.45 11.80 5.65
C PRO A 140 -2.93 12.48 6.95
N ASP A 141 -3.24 13.77 6.89
CA ASP A 141 -3.65 14.56 8.07
C ASP A 141 -4.84 13.96 8.84
N ILE A 142 -5.64 13.13 8.18
CA ILE A 142 -6.76 12.38 8.81
C ILE A 142 -6.30 11.44 9.94
N PHE A 143 -5.00 11.18 10.07
CA PHE A 143 -4.42 10.38 11.16
C PHE A 143 -3.71 11.19 12.24
N SER A 144 -3.72 12.52 12.15
CA SER A 144 -3.09 13.41 13.14
C SER A 144 -3.76 13.38 14.52
N ASP A 145 -5.06 13.04 14.58
CA ASP A 145 -5.86 12.98 15.80
C ASP A 145 -5.91 11.58 16.44
N ASN A 146 -4.91 10.73 16.18
CA ASN A 146 -4.81 9.41 16.82
C ASN A 146 -5.99 8.48 16.50
N HIS A 147 -6.65 8.67 15.33
CA HIS A 147 -7.70 7.78 14.87
C HIS A 147 -7.23 6.34 14.91
N VAL A 148 -7.85 5.55 15.79
CA VAL A 148 -7.57 4.14 15.95
C VAL A 148 -8.22 3.45 14.76
N PHE A 149 -7.39 2.93 13.87
CA PHE A 149 -7.81 1.87 12.96
C PHE A 149 -8.24 0.71 13.86
N ASP A 150 -9.54 0.49 13.97
CA ASP A 150 -10.06 -0.65 14.71
C ASP A 150 -10.72 -1.57 13.69
N ILE A 151 -9.97 -2.57 13.24
CA ILE A 151 -10.47 -3.56 12.29
C ILE A 151 -11.50 -4.51 12.92
N TYR A 152 -11.59 -4.55 14.26
CA TYR A 152 -12.52 -5.41 15.00
C TYR A 152 -13.83 -4.71 15.31
N ASN A 153 -13.88 -3.39 15.20
CA ASN A 153 -15.09 -2.61 15.33
C ASN A 153 -15.59 -2.20 13.94
N ILE A 154 -16.54 -2.98 13.40
CA ILE A 154 -17.16 -2.69 12.10
C ILE A 154 -17.91 -1.35 12.09
N ASP A 155 -18.29 -0.83 13.27
CA ASP A 155 -18.90 0.49 13.42
C ASP A 155 -17.84 1.63 13.49
N ASN A 156 -16.55 1.29 13.44
CA ASN A 156 -15.40 2.21 13.34
C ASN A 156 -14.70 2.09 11.97
N ASP A 157 -15.48 1.99 10.89
CA ASP A 157 -14.99 2.04 9.50
C ASP A 157 -14.75 3.46 8.99
N ARG A 158 -15.01 4.48 9.83
CA ARG A 158 -14.88 5.89 9.48
C ARG A 158 -13.50 6.25 8.92
N TRP A 159 -12.43 5.64 9.43
CA TRP A 159 -11.08 5.85 8.90
C TRP A 159 -10.98 5.39 7.43
N ALA A 160 -11.66 4.30 7.06
CA ALA A 160 -11.62 3.76 5.71
C ALA A 160 -12.42 4.64 4.75
N ASP A 161 -13.51 5.24 5.23
CA ASP A 161 -14.27 6.25 4.50
C ASP A 161 -13.47 7.54 4.30
N GLU A 162 -12.77 8.02 5.33
CA GLU A 162 -11.92 9.21 5.22
C GLU A 162 -10.71 8.97 4.30
N LEU A 163 -10.06 7.82 4.44
CA LEU A 163 -8.94 7.41 3.59
C LEU A 163 -9.38 7.12 2.15
N GLY A 164 -10.57 6.52 1.99
CA GLY A 164 -11.22 6.29 0.71
C GLY A 164 -11.54 7.59 0.01
N LYS A 165 -12.17 8.56 0.71
CA LYS A 165 -12.40 9.92 0.20
C LYS A 165 -11.10 10.61 -0.17
N TYR A 166 -10.08 10.49 0.68
CA TYR A 166 -8.76 11.04 0.42
C TYR A 166 -8.29 10.53 -0.93
N ILE A 167 -8.19 9.23 -1.17
CA ILE A 167 -7.73 8.66 -2.46
C ILE A 167 -8.82 8.41 -3.49
N GLY A 168 -10.02 8.99 -3.36
CA GLY A 168 -11.09 8.87 -4.35
C GLY A 168 -11.61 7.45 -4.62
N VAL A 169 -11.55 6.54 -3.64
CA VAL A 169 -12.08 5.17 -3.76
C VAL A 169 -13.17 4.90 -2.70
N PRO A 170 -14.06 3.91 -2.89
CA PRO A 170 -15.08 3.58 -1.90
C PRO A 170 -14.47 3.05 -0.59
N GLY A 171 -14.72 3.74 0.53
CA GLY A 171 -14.17 3.37 1.84
C GLY A 171 -14.55 1.96 2.29
N VAL A 172 -15.81 1.56 2.10
CA VAL A 172 -16.26 0.18 2.37
C VAL A 172 -15.44 -0.90 1.65
N LYS A 173 -15.05 -0.66 0.39
CA LYS A 173 -14.22 -1.61 -0.37
C LYS A 173 -12.79 -1.60 0.15
N LEU A 174 -12.27 -0.42 0.52
CA LEU A 174 -10.96 -0.29 1.14
C LEU A 174 -10.90 -1.03 2.47
N PHE A 175 -11.91 -0.88 3.32
CA PHE A 175 -12.05 -1.59 4.59
C PHE A 175 -12.08 -3.11 4.39
N ALA A 176 -12.93 -3.60 3.49
CA ALA A 176 -13.08 -5.04 3.24
C ALA A 176 -11.79 -5.68 2.73
N CYS A 177 -11.08 -5.00 1.82
CA CYS A 177 -9.76 -5.41 1.38
C CYS A 177 -8.79 -5.43 2.57
N HIS A 178 -8.60 -4.29 3.22
CA HIS A 178 -7.62 -4.12 4.30
C HIS A 178 -7.81 -5.13 5.44
N SER A 179 -9.00 -5.14 6.05
CA SER A 179 -9.31 -5.99 7.22
C SER A 179 -9.07 -7.48 6.98
N ALA A 180 -9.49 -7.99 5.81
CA ALA A 180 -9.30 -9.39 5.45
C ALA A 180 -7.81 -9.80 5.38
N LEU A 181 -6.94 -8.91 4.90
CA LEU A 181 -5.50 -9.22 4.85
C LEU A 181 -4.76 -8.94 6.13
N VAL A 182 -5.20 -7.97 6.94
CA VAL A 182 -4.63 -7.79 8.27
C VAL A 182 -4.82 -9.06 9.10
N ALA A 183 -6.00 -9.69 9.04
CA ALA A 183 -6.25 -11.00 9.65
C ALA A 183 -5.42 -12.12 8.97
N GLY A 184 -5.35 -12.12 7.64
CA GLY A 184 -4.59 -13.13 6.88
C GLY A 184 -3.07 -13.10 7.09
N VAL A 185 -2.50 -12.02 7.65
CA VAL A 185 -1.08 -11.97 8.04
C VAL A 185 -0.78 -12.98 9.15
N VAL A 186 -1.66 -13.10 10.16
CA VAL A 186 -1.51 -14.10 11.23
C VAL A 186 -1.50 -15.51 10.64
N GLU A 187 -2.49 -15.84 9.79
CA GLU A 187 -2.56 -17.14 9.12
C GLU A 187 -1.30 -17.41 8.28
N LYS A 188 -0.76 -16.38 7.61
CA LYS A 188 0.47 -16.50 6.83
C LYS A 188 1.66 -16.82 7.73
N VAL A 189 1.80 -16.15 8.87
CA VAL A 189 2.85 -16.39 9.86
C VAL A 189 2.79 -17.82 10.39
N GLU A 190 1.59 -18.30 10.74
CA GLU A 190 1.36 -19.66 11.26
C GLU A 190 1.62 -20.75 10.22
N SER A 191 1.24 -20.55 8.96
CA SER A 191 1.42 -21.53 7.88
C SER A 191 2.88 -21.79 7.47
N THR A 192 3.81 -20.99 7.98
CA THR A 192 5.23 -21.04 7.65
C THR A 192 6.12 -21.39 8.85
N GLN A 193 5.51 -21.74 9.98
CA GLN A 193 6.15 -22.41 11.12
C GLN A 193 6.21 -23.92 10.89
#